data_AF-A0A522LUY8-F1
#
_entry.id   AF-A0A522LUY8-F1
#
_cell.length_a   1.000
_cell.length_b   1.000
_cell.length_c   1.000
_cell.angle_alpha   90.00
_cell.angle_beta   90.00
_cell.angle_gamma   90.00
#
_symmetry.space_group_name_H-M   'P 1'
#
loop_
_entity.id
_entity.type
_entity.pdbx_description
1 polymer ?
#
loop_
_entity_poly.entity_id
_entity_poly.type
_entity_poly.pdbx_seq_one_letter_code
_entity_poly.pdbx_strand_id
1 'polypeptide(L)' 'MNVHYLQHVRLEGLGSIGNWVRRGPHTLGATRFYRGEPLPAVGDMDLLVVMGGPMNIYEETKYPWLAG' A
#
# COMPACT_ATOMS: atom_id res chain seq x y z
N MET A 1 -2.33 4.17 -16.01
CA MET A 1 -2.58 3.04 -15.08
C MET A 1 -2.86 3.59 -13.70
N ASN A 2 -3.83 3.01 -13.01
CA ASN A 2 -4.14 3.27 -11.62
C ASN A 2 -3.27 2.37 -10.74
N VAL A 3 -2.18 2.94 -10.24
CA VAL A 3 -1.27 2.24 -9.33
C VAL A 3 -1.73 2.51 -7.90
N HIS A 4 -1.91 1.47 -7.09
CA HIS A 4 -2.23 1.61 -5.68
C HIS A 4 -1.15 0.97 -4.84
N TYR A 5 -0.82 1.56 -3.69
CA TYR A 5 0.13 0.94 -2.76
C TYR A 5 -0.43 0.81 -1.34
N LEU A 6 -0.09 -0.30 -0.71
CA LEU A 6 -0.37 -0.58 0.70
C LEU A 6 0.86 -0.20 1.52
N GLN A 7 0.69 0.68 2.50
CA GLN A 7 1.77 1.14 3.35
C GLN A 7 1.50 0.79 4.81
N HIS A 8 2.39 -0.03 5.35
CA HIS A 8 2.25 -0.52 6.71
C HIS A 8 2.76 0.44 7.79
N VAL A 9 3.84 1.17 7.50
CA VAL A 9 4.45 2.14 8.42
C VAL A 9 4.88 3.41 7.70
N ARG A 10 4.97 4.53 8.43
CA ARG A 10 5.24 5.86 7.86
C ARG A 10 6.55 5.94 7.07
N LEU A 11 7.60 5.25 7.52
CA LEU A 11 8.95 5.38 6.99
C LEU A 11 9.24 4.47 5.79
N GLU A 12 8.42 3.44 5.55
CA GLU A 12 8.59 2.53 4.42
C GLU A 12 7.71 2.96 3.23
N GLY A 13 8.12 4.05 2.58
CA GLY A 13 7.47 4.57 1.38
C GLY A 13 7.98 3.95 0.08
N LEU A 14 7.39 4.34 -1.05
CA LEU A 14 7.61 3.70 -2.36
C LEU A 14 9.03 3.76 -2.94
N GLY A 15 9.93 4.58 -2.40
CA GLY A 15 11.28 4.75 -2.93
C GLY A 15 11.31 4.94 -4.45
N SER A 16 12.12 4.13 -5.13
CA SER A 16 12.29 4.16 -6.59
C SER A 16 11.01 3.86 -7.38
N ILE A 17 10.07 3.09 -6.83
CA ILE A 17 8.78 2.80 -7.47
C ILE A 17 7.98 4.10 -7.61
N GLY A 18 7.97 4.94 -6.57
CA GLY A 18 7.27 6.23 -6.61
C GLY A 18 7.82 7.15 -7.70
N ASN A 19 9.12 7.12 -7.94
CA ASN A 19 9.75 7.86 -9.04
C ASN A 19 9.34 7.31 -10.41
N TRP A 20 9.23 5.99 -10.56
CA TRP A 20 8.76 5.36 -11.79
C TRP A 20 7.30 5.73 -12.09
N VAL A 21 6.40 5.64 -11.10
CA VAL A 21 4.99 6.01 -11.25
C VAL A 21 4.85 7.46 -11.71
N ARG A 22 5.58 8.40 -11.08
CA ARG A 22 5.53 9.82 -11.43
C ARG A 22 6.09 10.17 -12.82
N ARG A 23 6.90 9.30 -13.43
CA ARG A 23 7.48 9.55 -14.76
C ARG A 23 6.53 9.19 -15.91
N GLY A 24 5.54 8.33 -15.66
CA GLY A 24 4.59 7.88 -16.68
C GLY A 24 3.19 8.49 -16.51
N PRO A 25 2.26 8.19 -17.43
CA PRO A 25 0.85 8.57 -17.33
C PRO A 25 0.11 7.65 -16.34
N HIS A 26 0.58 7.62 -15.10
CA HIS A 26 0.03 6.79 -14.03
C HIS A 26 -0.59 7.67 -12.95
N THR A 27 -1.67 7.21 -12.35
CA THR A 27 -2.21 7.77 -11.11
C THR A 27 -1.72 6.93 -9.93
N LEU A 28 -1.67 7.54 -8.74
CA LEU A 28 -1.15 6.89 -7.54
C LEU A 28 -2.14 7.02 -6.38
N GLY A 29 -2.76 5.90 -6.02
CA GLY A 29 -3.55 5.74 -4.79
C GLY A 29 -2.73 5.13 -3.66
N ALA A 30 -3.22 5.26 -2.42
CA ALA A 30 -2.56 4.73 -1.24
C ALA A 30 -3.58 4.21 -0.21
N THR A 31 -3.25 3.12 0.48
CA THR A 31 -3.86 2.73 1.75
C THR A 31 -2.77 2.69 2.81
N ARG A 32 -2.81 3.62 3.76
CA ARG A 32 -1.90 3.68 4.91
C ARG A 32 -2.56 3.01 6.11
N PHE A 33 -2.24 1.75 6.34
CA PHE A 33 -2.84 0.97 7.42
C PHE A 33 -2.58 1.56 8.81
N TYR A 34 -1.39 2.16 9.02
CA TYR A 34 -1.08 2.88 10.27
C TYR A 34 -1.95 4.13 10.52
N ARG A 35 -2.78 4.53 9.55
CA ARG A 35 -3.78 5.61 9.67
C ARG A 35 -5.22 5.10 9.66
N GLY A 36 -5.44 3.78 9.60
CA GLY A 36 -6.78 3.19 9.48
C GLY A 36 -7.48 3.53 8.17
N GLU A 37 -6.74 3.81 7.10
CA GLU A 37 -7.32 4.03 5.78
C GLU A 37 -7.94 2.72 5.24
N PRO A 38 -9.11 2.76 4.59
CA PRO A 38 -9.74 1.57 4.03
C PRO A 38 -8.99 1.08 2.78
N LEU A 39 -9.24 -0.17 2.41
CA LEU A 39 -8.82 -0.72 1.12
C LEU A 39 -9.70 -0.16 -0.02
N PRO A 40 -9.14 0.11 -1.21
CA PRO A 40 -9.93 0.45 -2.39
C PRO A 40 -10.65 -0.79 -2.93
N ALA A 41 -11.61 -0.60 -3.85
CA ALA A 41 -12.15 -1.74 -4.57
C ALA A 41 -11.10 -2.32 -5.52
N VAL A 42 -11.12 -3.64 -5.71
CA VAL A 42 -10.17 -4.33 -6.62
C VAL A 42 -10.24 -3.76 -8.05
N GLY A 43 -11.43 -3.34 -8.50
CA GLY A 43 -11.64 -2.75 -9.82
C GLY A 43 -11.08 -1.33 -9.99
N ASP A 44 -10.64 -0.66 -8.92
CA ASP A 44 -10.14 0.72 -8.98
C ASP A 44 -8.63 0.79 -9.34
N MET A 45 -7.94 -0.35 -9.40
CA MET A 45 -6.49 -0.43 -9.60
C MET A 45 -6.09 -1.40 -10.70
N ASP A 46 -5.07 -1.01 -11.47
CA ASP A 46 -4.42 -1.85 -12.48
C ASP A 46 -3.19 -2.57 -11.92
N LEU A 47 -2.58 -2.02 -10.86
CA LEU A 47 -1.36 -2.52 -10.24
C LEU A 47 -1.37 -2.24 -8.74
N LEU A 48 -1.08 -3.28 -7.94
CA LEU A 48 -0.92 -3.19 -6.50
C LEU A 48 0.54 -3.36 -6.09
N VAL A 49 1.04 -2.43 -5.26
CA VAL A 49 2.36 -2.51 -4.63
C VAL A 49 2.18 -2.68 -3.13
N VAL A 50 2.69 -3.78 -2.57
CA VAL A 50 2.65 -4.02 -1.13
C VAL A 50 4.01 -3.65 -0.53
N MET A 51 4.04 -2.61 0.29
CA MET A 51 5.29 -2.17 0.93
C MET A 51 5.70 -3.15 2.04
N GLY A 52 6.96 -3.10 2.44
CA GLY A 52 7.41 -3.80 3.64
C GLY A 52 6.77 -3.25 4.92
N GLY A 53 7.16 -3.85 6.04
CA GLY A 53 6.91 -3.32 7.36
C GLY A 53 7.49 -4.24 8.44
N PRO A 54 7.53 -3.77 9.69
CA PRO A 54 8.13 -4.50 10.81
C PRO A 54 7.29 -5.69 11.31
N MET A 55 6.09 -5.91 10.77
CA MET A 55 5.16 -6.90 11.28
C MET A 55 5.53 -8.30 10.79
N ASN A 56 5.36 -9.29 11.66
CA ASN A 56 5.30 -10.68 11.24
C ASN A 56 3.91 -10.99 10.64
N ILE A 57 3.87 -11.89 9.67
CA ILE A 57 2.62 -12.29 8.99
C ILE A 57 1.57 -12.91 9.91
N TYR A 58 1.96 -13.42 11.09
CA TYR A 58 1.04 -14.03 12.07
C TYR A 58 0.57 -13.06 13.17
N GLU A 59 0.96 -11.78 13.14
CA GLU A 59 0.59 -10.78 14.17
C GLU A 59 -0.81 -10.17 13.95
N GLU A 60 -1.79 -10.93 13.45
CA GLU A 60 -3.15 -10.46 13.12
C GLU A 60 -3.87 -9.80 14.31
N THR A 61 -3.71 -10.33 15.52
CA THR A 61 -4.29 -9.74 16.74
C THR A 61 -3.77 -8.32 17.02
N LYS A 62 -2.50 -8.07 16.69
CA LYS A 62 -1.84 -6.77 16.89
C LYS A 62 -2.05 -5.83 15.71
N TYR A 63 -2.21 -6.40 14.52
CA TYR A 63 -2.42 -5.69 13.27
C TYR A 63 -3.67 -6.25 12.55
N PRO A 64 -4.88 -5.81 12.94
CA PRO A 64 -6.12 -6.40 12.44
C PRO A 64 -6.30 -6.36 10.91
N TRP A 65 -5.61 -5.43 10.23
CA TRP A 65 -5.62 -5.33 8.77
C TRP A 65 -4.87 -6.48 8.06
N LEU A 66 -4.16 -7.35 8.78
CA LEU A 66 -3.55 -8.57 8.22
C LEU A 66 -4.56 -9.70 7.95
N ALA A 67 -5.68 -9.72 8.69
CA ALA A 67 -6.61 -10.86 8.70
C ALA A 67 -7.55 -10.92 7.47
N GLY A 68 -7.60 -9.86 6.66
CA GLY A 68 -8.49 -9.75 5.50
C GLY A 68 -9.91 -9.30 5.83
#